data_AF-A0A536FVI8-F1
#
_entry.id   AF-A0A536FVI8-F1
#
_cell.length_a   1.000
_cell.length_b   1.000
_cell.length_c   1.000
_cell.angle_alpha   90.00
_cell.angle_beta   90.00
_cell.angle_gamma   90.00
#
_symmetry.space_group_name_H-M   'P 1'
#
loop_
_entity.id
_entity.type
_entity.pdbx_description
1 polymer ?
#
loop_
_entity_poly.entity_id
_entity_poly.type
_entity_poly.pdbx_seq_one_letter_code
_entity_poly.pdbx_strand_id
1 'polypeptide(L)'
;MGRGSAASRCLLLSSDTTESSLERLTLLTRIADGFTLAEEDMRIRGMGELMGARQHGMSDAAMESLRTPELLSEVRQEAERVLASDPGFEHHPLLKAAVARRLELTSIS
;
A
#
# COMPACT_ATOMS: atom_id res chain seq x y z
N MET A 1 1.93 -19.53 -11.76
CA MET A 1 2.33 -19.96 -13.12
C MET A 1 3.49 -20.93 -13.02
N GLY A 2 3.74 -21.75 -14.05
CA GLY A 2 4.65 -22.90 -13.98
C GLY A 2 6.00 -22.60 -13.32
N ARG A 3 6.44 -23.50 -12.43
CA ARG A 3 7.72 -23.39 -11.69
C ARG A 3 8.85 -24.22 -12.33
N GLY A 4 8.66 -24.66 -13.57
CA GLY A 4 9.58 -25.52 -14.32
C GLY A 4 9.75 -25.04 -15.76
N SER A 5 10.57 -25.77 -16.54
CA SER A 5 10.92 -25.41 -17.92
C SER A 5 9.84 -25.72 -18.96
N ALA A 6 8.83 -26.51 -18.60
CA ALA A 6 7.73 -26.84 -19.49
C ALA A 6 6.77 -25.65 -19.66
N ALA A 7 6.27 -25.46 -20.89
CA ALA A 7 5.28 -24.44 -21.17
C ALA A 7 3.99 -24.70 -20.36
N SER A 8 3.59 -23.72 -19.53
CA SER A 8 2.34 -23.76 -18.78
C SER A 8 1.25 -22.93 -19.48
N ARG A 9 0.01 -23.38 -19.40
CA ARG A 9 -1.17 -22.63 -19.88
C ARG A 9 -2.07 -22.30 -18.69
N CYS A 10 -2.64 -21.10 -18.67
CA CYS A 10 -3.65 -20.68 -17.71
C CYS A 10 -4.93 -20.33 -18.49
N LEU A 11 -6.04 -20.95 -18.11
CA LEU A 11 -7.35 -20.69 -18.69
C LEU A 11 -8.13 -19.84 -17.69
N LEU A 12 -8.59 -18.67 -18.14
CA LEU A 12 -9.41 -17.77 -17.35
C LEU A 12 -10.88 -17.97 -17.75
N LEU A 13 -11.73 -18.31 -16.79
CA LEU A 13 -13.15 -18.54 -16.97
C LEU A 13 -13.91 -17.62 -16.00
N SER A 14 -14.91 -16.89 -16.49
CA SER A 14 -15.77 -16.04 -15.67
C SER A 14 -17.22 -16.21 -16.10
N SER A 15 -18.12 -16.34 -15.13
CA SER A 15 -19.57 -16.24 -15.32
C SER A 15 -20.08 -14.80 -15.18
N ASP A 16 -19.24 -13.90 -14.68
CA ASP A 16 -19.51 -12.47 -14.54
C ASP A 16 -19.04 -11.75 -15.81
N THR A 17 -20.01 -11.11 -16.48
CA THR A 17 -19.84 -10.42 -17.77
C THR A 17 -19.90 -8.90 -17.63
N THR A 18 -19.82 -8.37 -16.41
CA THR A 18 -19.72 -6.93 -16.20
C THR A 18 -18.45 -6.36 -16.84
N GLU A 19 -18.52 -5.11 -17.29
CA GLU A 19 -17.40 -4.43 -17.96
C GLU A 19 -16.15 -4.41 -17.10
N SER A 20 -16.29 -4.09 -15.80
CA SER A 20 -15.19 -4.13 -14.83
C SER A 20 -14.55 -5.53 -14.72
N SER A 21 -15.36 -6.59 -14.69
CA SER A 21 -14.86 -7.97 -14.62
C SER A 21 -14.09 -8.36 -15.89
N LEU A 22 -14.61 -7.99 -17.06
CA LEU A 22 -13.95 -8.22 -18.35
C LEU A 22 -12.65 -7.39 -18.52
N GLU A 23 -12.64 -6.15 -18.03
CA GLU A 23 -11.46 -5.29 -18.04
C GLU A 23 -10.33 -5.91 -17.20
N ARG A 24 -10.65 -6.37 -15.98
CA ARG A 24 -9.68 -7.05 -15.10
C ARG A 24 -9.12 -8.34 -15.69
N LEU A 25 -9.97 -9.16 -16.33
CA LEU A 25 -9.51 -10.34 -17.06
C LEU A 25 -8.58 -9.95 -18.21
N THR A 26 -8.89 -8.87 -18.92
CA THR A 26 -8.04 -8.37 -20.00
C THR A 26 -6.67 -7.93 -19.47
N LEU A 27 -6.62 -7.22 -18.34
CA LEU A 27 -5.35 -6.84 -17.69
C LEU A 27 -4.48 -8.05 -17.35
N LEU A 28 -5.08 -9.11 -16.78
CA LEU A 28 -4.39 -10.37 -16.46
C LEU A 28 -3.74 -11.04 -17.68
N THR A 29 -4.24 -10.78 -18.89
CA THR A 29 -3.65 -11.32 -20.14
C THR A 29 -2.57 -10.44 -20.76
N ARG A 30 -2.53 -9.15 -20.40
CA ARG A 30 -1.65 -8.14 -21.01
C ARG A 30 -0.47 -7.76 -20.13
N ILE A 31 -0.63 -7.81 -18.81
CA ILE A 31 0.37 -7.36 -17.86
C ILE A 31 1.08 -8.58 -17.26
N ALA A 32 2.39 -8.66 -17.50
CA ALA A 32 3.23 -9.73 -16.96
C ALA A 32 3.84 -9.38 -15.59
N ASP A 33 4.04 -8.09 -15.32
CA ASP A 33 4.59 -7.63 -14.05
C ASP A 33 3.52 -7.60 -12.94
N GLY A 34 3.84 -8.21 -11.81
CA GLY A 34 2.89 -8.37 -10.70
C GLY A 34 2.53 -7.06 -9.99
N PHE A 35 3.45 -6.08 -9.95
CA PHE A 35 3.21 -4.80 -9.29
C PHE A 35 2.35 -3.90 -10.17
N THR A 36 2.68 -3.77 -11.47
CA THR A 36 1.85 -3.01 -12.42
C THR A 36 0.44 -3.57 -12.51
N LEU A 37 0.29 -4.90 -12.50
CA LEU A 37 -1.02 -5.54 -12.50
C LEU A 37 -1.81 -5.19 -11.24
N ALA A 38 -1.16 -5.17 -10.07
CA ALA A 38 -1.79 -4.84 -8.81
C ALA A 38 -2.27 -3.38 -8.75
N GLU A 39 -1.50 -2.44 -9.30
CA GLU A 39 -1.89 -1.03 -9.39
C GLU A 39 -3.12 -0.82 -10.29
N GLU A 40 -3.13 -1.42 -11.48
CA GLU A 40 -4.28 -1.30 -12.39
C GLU A 40 -5.53 -2.02 -11.87
N ASP A 41 -5.38 -3.21 -11.27
CA ASP A 41 -6.50 -3.91 -10.63
C ASP A 41 -7.06 -3.09 -9.45
N MET A 42 -6.19 -2.44 -8.66
CA MET A 42 -6.60 -1.52 -7.59
C MET A 42 -7.31 -0.28 -8.13
N ARG A 43 -6.89 0.27 -9.28
CA ARG A 43 -7.55 1.40 -9.94
C ARG A 43 -8.98 1.04 -10.37
N ILE A 44 -9.20 -0.17 -10.89
CA ILE A 44 -10.52 -0.62 -11.37
C ILE A 44 -11.43 -1.03 -10.22
N ARG A 45 -10.96 -1.90 -9.32
CA ARG A 45 -11.81 -2.43 -8.23
C ARG A 45 -11.94 -1.47 -7.05
N GLY A 46 -11.10 -0.43 -7.03
CA GLY A 46 -10.85 0.39 -5.85
C GLY A 46 -10.05 -0.36 -4.78
N MET A 47 -9.77 0.32 -3.69
CA MET A 47 -9.08 -0.27 -2.52
C MET A 47 -9.92 -1.33 -1.76
N GLY A 48 -11.21 -1.49 -2.09
CA GLY A 48 -12.17 -2.29 -1.32
C GLY A 48 -12.58 -1.63 0.00
N GLU A 49 -13.21 -2.38 0.92
CA GLU A 49 -13.35 -1.95 2.31
C GLU A 49 -12.01 -2.06 3.04
N LEU A 50 -11.29 -0.94 3.12
CA LEU A 50 -10.16 -0.77 4.03
C LEU A 50 -10.53 -1.02 5.51
N MET A 51 -11.81 -0.89 5.86
CA MET A 51 -12.37 -0.99 7.22
C MET A 51 -12.99 -2.35 7.55
N GLY A 52 -12.91 -3.33 6.63
CA GLY A 52 -13.35 -4.69 6.92
C GLY A 52 -12.35 -5.36 7.88
N ALA A 53 -12.85 -6.11 8.87
CA ALA A 53 -12.11 -6.71 10.01
C ALA A 53 -10.93 -7.66 9.70
N ARG A 54 -10.35 -7.65 8.49
CA ARG A 54 -9.44 -8.68 7.96
C ARG A 54 -8.10 -8.20 7.41
N GLN A 55 -7.63 -6.99 7.73
CA GLN A 55 -6.18 -6.72 7.67
C GLN A 55 -5.59 -6.73 9.08
N HIS A 56 -4.95 -7.84 9.46
CA HIS A 56 -4.37 -8.06 10.79
C HIS A 56 -3.05 -7.31 11.05
N GLY A 57 -2.83 -6.10 10.51
CA GLY A 57 -1.52 -5.46 10.70
C GLY A 57 -1.32 -4.00 10.30
N MET A 58 -2.35 -3.25 9.90
CA MET A 58 -2.18 -1.83 9.54
C MET A 58 -2.96 -0.93 10.50
N SER A 59 -2.28 0.07 11.06
CA SER A 59 -2.90 1.07 11.95
C SER A 59 -3.81 2.04 11.17
N ASP A 60 -4.89 2.52 11.79
CA ASP A 60 -5.86 3.44 11.17
C ASP A 60 -5.22 4.68 10.52
N ALA A 61 -4.12 5.19 11.12
CA ALA A 61 -3.37 6.33 10.57
C ALA A 61 -2.58 5.98 9.29
N ALA A 62 -1.99 4.77 9.23
CA ALA A 62 -1.36 4.28 8.00
C ALA A 62 -2.40 4.09 6.90
N MET A 63 -3.60 3.65 7.27
CA MET A 63 -4.71 3.45 6.35
C MET A 63 -5.26 4.77 5.80
N GLU A 64 -5.36 5.82 6.61
CA GLU A 64 -5.80 7.15 6.16
C GLU A 64 -4.76 7.80 5.23
N SER A 65 -3.47 7.58 5.49
CA SER A 65 -2.40 8.11 4.63
C SER A 65 -2.41 7.56 3.20
N LEU A 66 -3.01 6.39 2.98
CA LEU A 66 -3.16 5.80 1.64
C LEU A 66 -4.22 6.50 0.78
N ARG A 67 -5.11 7.32 1.37
CA ARG A 67 -6.09 8.10 0.61
C ARG A 67 -5.48 9.33 -0.05
N THR A 68 -4.29 9.75 0.39
CA THR A 68 -3.63 10.98 -0.05
C THR A 68 -2.13 10.70 -0.28
N PRO A 69 -1.77 9.90 -1.29
CA PRO A 69 -0.40 9.44 -1.50
C PRO A 69 0.58 10.58 -1.77
N GLU A 70 0.15 11.68 -2.39
CA GLU A 70 0.96 12.87 -2.61
C GLU A 70 1.36 13.54 -1.28
N LEU A 71 0.40 13.67 -0.36
CA LEU A 71 0.64 14.22 0.97
C LEU A 71 1.61 13.33 1.76
N LEU A 72 1.51 12.01 1.63
CA LEU A 72 2.43 11.09 2.29
C LEU A 72 3.86 11.26 1.80
N SER A 73 4.06 11.48 0.49
CA SER A 73 5.37 11.77 -0.09
C SER A 73 5.95 13.09 0.43
N GLU A 74 5.14 14.14 0.50
CA GLU A 74 5.57 15.46 1.03
C GLU A 74 5.96 15.38 2.51
N VAL A 75 5.12 14.74 3.33
CA VAL A 75 5.38 14.54 4.76
C VAL A 75 6.66 13.73 4.96
N ARG A 76 6.90 12.71 4.13
CA ARG A 76 8.12 11.91 4.19
C ARG A 76 9.37 12.75 3.89
N GLN A 77 9.35 13.57 2.84
CA GLN A 77 10.48 14.43 2.52
C GLN A 77 10.77 15.46 3.63
N GLU A 78 9.74 16.01 4.25
CA GLU A 78 9.92 16.92 5.39
C GLU A 78 10.51 16.18 6.59
N ALA A 79 10.01 14.99 6.91
CA ALA A 79 10.56 14.16 7.99
C ALA A 79 12.04 13.81 7.75
N GLU A 80 12.43 13.46 6.53
CA GLU A 80 13.83 13.19 6.16
C GLU A 80 14.71 14.44 6.32
N ARG A 81 14.20 15.63 5.95
CA ARG A 81 14.92 16.91 6.15
C ARG A 81 15.11 17.23 7.63
N VAL A 82 14.08 17.04 8.46
CA VAL A 82 14.18 17.25 9.90
C VAL A 82 15.16 16.27 10.53
N LEU A 83 15.11 14.99 10.17
CA LEU A 83 16.05 13.98 10.69
C LEU A 83 17.50 14.25 10.28
N ALA A 84 17.73 14.77 9.08
CA ALA A 84 19.08 15.12 8.62
C ALA A 84 19.66 16.35 9.34
N SER A 85 18.83 17.34 9.65
CA SER A 85 19.25 18.61 10.25
C SER A 85 19.20 18.61 11.79
N ASP A 86 18.32 17.82 12.39
CA ASP A 86 18.10 17.73 13.83
C ASP A 86 17.83 16.27 14.28
N PRO A 87 18.83 15.36 14.17
CA PRO A 87 18.63 13.94 14.49
C PRO A 87 18.16 13.67 15.92
N GLY A 88 18.54 14.55 16.85
CA GLY A 88 18.18 14.47 18.27
C GLY A 88 16.88 15.17 18.65
N PHE A 89 16.21 15.79 17.67
CA PHE A 89 15.05 16.67 17.87
C PHE A 89 15.29 17.75 18.94
N GLU A 90 16.51 18.29 19.00
CA GLU A 90 16.92 19.30 19.99
C GLU A 90 16.22 20.64 19.75
N HIS A 91 16.00 20.98 18.48
CA HIS A 91 15.28 22.18 18.07
C HIS A 91 13.75 21.94 18.01
N HIS A 92 13.32 20.67 18.11
CA HIS A 92 11.91 20.26 18.03
C HIS A 92 11.47 19.45 19.27
N PRO A 93 11.44 20.04 20.47
CA PRO A 93 11.16 19.32 21.72
C PRO A 93 9.76 18.68 21.76
N LEU A 94 8.76 19.31 21.13
CA LEU A 94 7.40 18.74 21.02
C LEU A 94 7.38 17.51 20.11
N LEU A 95 8.12 17.55 18.99
CA LEU A 95 8.26 16.42 18.08
C LEU A 95 9.00 15.27 18.76
N LYS A 96 10.07 15.57 19.51
CA LYS A 96 10.81 14.59 20.33
C LYS A 96 9.87 13.84 21.29
N ALA A 97 9.05 14.58 22.03
CA ALA A 97 8.10 14.00 22.98
C ALA A 97 7.01 13.16 22.27
N ALA A 98 6.53 13.60 21.10
CA ALA A 98 5.55 12.87 20.31
C ALA A 98 6.11 11.55 19.74
N VAL A 99 7.35 11.59 19.22
CA VAL A 99 8.06 10.40 18.71
C VAL A 99 8.32 9.41 19.84
N ALA A 100 8.83 9.86 20.99
CA ALA A 100 9.07 8.99 22.15
C ALA A 100 7.78 8.28 22.60
N ARG A 101 6.68 9.04 22.77
CA ARG A 101 5.36 8.49 23.12
C ARG A 101 4.87 7.45 22.10
N ARG A 102 5.11 7.67 20.81
CA ARG A 102 4.69 6.74 19.75
C ARG A 102 5.53 5.46 19.74
N LEU A 103 6.84 5.57 19.97
CA LEU A 103 7.73 4.41 20.08
C LEU A 103 7.36 3.54 21.27
N GLU A 104 7.04 4.12 22.42
CA GLU A 104 6.55 3.38 23.60
C GLU A 104 5.28 2.56 23.29
N LEU A 105 4.33 3.13 22.54
CA LEU A 105 3.09 2.46 22.15
C LEU A 105 3.28 1.32 21.14
N THR A 106 4.34 1.38 20.33
CA THR A 106 4.64 0.36 19.30
C THR A 106 5.64 -0.69 19.77
N SER A 107 6.32 -0.45 20.90
CA SER A 107 7.27 -1.41 21.52
C SER A 107 6.58 -2.50 22.36
N ILE A 108 5.24 -2.50 22.44
CA ILE A 108 4.43 -3.46 23.22
C ILE A 108 3.59 -4.37 22.30
N SER A 109 3.99 -4.60 21.05
CA SER A 109 3.36 -5.58 20.14
C SER A 109 4.39 -6.45 19.45
#